data_AF-A0A317ZCD4-F1
#
_entry.id   AF-A0A317ZCD4-F1
#
_cell.length_a   1.000
_cell.length_b   1.000
_cell.length_c   1.000
_cell.angle_alpha   90.00
_cell.angle_beta   90.00
_cell.angle_gamma   90.00
#
_symmetry.space_group_name_H-M   'P 1'
#
loop_
_entity.id
_entity.type
_entity.pdbx_description
1 polymer ?
#
loop_
_entity_poly.entity_id
_entity_poly.type
_entity_poly.pdbx_seq_one_letter_code
_entity_poly.pdbx_strand_id
1 'polypeptide(L)'
;HRIPKNSFRANAFIVTWPWFVIRMLAIIIVCMTFLNKGFSWVYSEDTGGLIFTGLLPTLVAVFFFAAIFLPLLLEYGLLEFLGPIFRPVMRPLFTLPGRSTVDNLASFIGDGTVGVMITSKQYDEGYYTRREATVIATTFSVVSLTFAIVIAE
;
A
#
# COMPACT_ATOMS: atom_id res chain seq x y z
N HIS A 1 -2.66 21.46 28.04
CA HIS A 1 -1.53 20.57 27.70
C HIS A 1 -1.37 20.61 26.18
N ARG A 2 -0.38 21.32 25.63
CA ARG A 2 -0.20 21.43 24.16
C ARG A 2 0.48 20.16 23.65
N ILE A 3 -0.24 19.35 22.90
CA ILE A 3 0.32 18.15 22.27
C ILE A 3 1.34 18.61 21.21
N PRO A 4 2.60 18.14 21.26
CA PRO A 4 3.59 18.52 20.27
C PRO A 4 3.16 18.03 18.88
N LYS A 5 3.18 18.96 17.91
CA LYS A 5 2.70 18.75 16.52
C LYS A 5 3.34 17.56 15.80
N ASN A 6 4.53 17.11 16.21
CA ASN A 6 5.26 15.97 15.62
C ASN A 6 5.07 14.64 16.35
N SER A 7 4.18 14.54 17.34
CA SER A 7 3.90 13.27 17.99
C SER A 7 2.98 12.41 17.12
N PHE A 8 3.20 11.09 17.07
CA PHE A 8 2.31 10.12 16.42
C PHE A 8 0.83 10.34 16.82
N ARG A 9 0.58 10.65 18.10
CA ARG A 9 -0.77 10.95 18.61
C ARG A 9 -1.37 12.22 18.02
N ALA A 10 -0.56 13.24 17.75
CA ALA A 10 -1.02 14.46 17.10
C ALA A 10 -1.45 14.17 15.65
N ASN A 11 -0.63 13.44 14.88
CA ASN A 11 -0.97 13.10 13.49
C ASN A 11 -2.15 12.13 13.37
N ALA A 12 -2.34 11.22 14.35
CA ALA A 12 -3.45 10.28 14.33
C ALA A 12 -4.81 10.94 14.61
N PHE A 13 -4.86 11.88 15.57
CA PHE A 13 -6.12 12.43 16.12
C PHE A 13 -6.39 13.90 15.77
N ILE A 14 -5.37 14.70 15.46
CA ILE A 14 -5.53 16.11 15.05
C ILE A 14 -5.59 16.14 13.52
N VAL A 15 -6.78 15.88 12.99
CA VAL A 15 -7.06 15.89 11.55
C VAL A 15 -7.81 17.16 11.17
N THR A 16 -7.64 17.62 9.93
CA THR A 16 -8.38 18.78 9.41
C THR A 16 -9.88 18.51 9.37
N TRP A 17 -10.69 19.56 9.48
CA TRP A 17 -12.15 19.47 9.49
C TRP A 17 -12.74 18.60 8.35
N PRO A 18 -12.28 18.72 7.08
CA PRO A 18 -12.76 17.86 6.00
C PRO A 18 -12.45 16.37 6.22
N TRP A 19 -11.25 16.06 6.71
CA TRP A 19 -10.85 14.68 6.99
C TRP A 19 -11.66 14.10 8.16
N PHE A 20 -11.94 14.89 9.19
CA PHE A 20 -12.76 14.44 10.30
C PHE A 20 -14.16 14.01 9.83
N VAL A 21 -14.80 14.80 8.96
CA VAL A 21 -16.12 14.49 8.40
C VAL A 21 -16.10 13.19 7.59
N ILE A 22 -15.09 13.01 6.73
CA ILE A 22 -14.94 11.77 5.93
C ILE A 22 -14.81 10.55 6.84
N ARG A 23 -14.03 10.62 7.93
CA ARG A 23 -13.89 9.52 8.89
C ARG A 23 -15.22 9.19 9.58
N MET A 24 -15.99 10.21 9.96
CA MET A 24 -17.31 10.01 10.57
C MET A 24 -18.28 9.32 9.60
N LEU A 25 -18.29 9.73 8.33
CA LEU A 25 -19.10 9.07 7.29
C LEU A 25 -18.66 7.63 7.06
N ALA A 26 -17.35 7.36 7.02
CA ALA A 26 -16.81 6.01 6.87
C ALA A 26 -17.26 5.09 8.01
N ILE A 27 -17.25 5.57 9.26
CA ILE A 27 -17.75 4.81 10.42
C ILE A 27 -19.22 4.46 10.26
N ILE A 28 -20.04 5.42 9.83
CA ILE A 28 -21.48 5.21 9.61
C ILE A 28 -21.69 4.12 8.55
N ILE A 29 -21.00 4.21 7.40
CA ILE A 29 -21.09 3.24 6.31
C ILE A 29 -20.67 1.85 6.78
N VAL A 30 -19.53 1.74 7.46
CA VAL A 30 -19.01 0.49 8.03
C VAL A 30 -20.00 -0.14 9.01
N CYS A 31 -20.58 0.64 9.92
CA CYS A 31 -21.57 0.15 10.86
C CYS A 31 -22.86 -0.29 10.15
N MET A 32 -23.30 0.41 9.10
CA MET A 32 -24.46 0.03 8.30
C MET A 32 -24.24 -1.31 7.59
N THR A 33 -23.04 -1.51 7.02
CA THR A 33 -22.64 -2.78 6.39
C THR A 33 -22.54 -3.91 7.41
N PHE A 34 -21.89 -3.70 8.56
CA PHE A 34 -21.72 -4.74 9.58
C PHE A 34 -23.05 -5.18 10.22
N LEU A 35 -23.95 -4.23 10.47
CA LEU A 35 -25.25 -4.51 11.08
C LEU A 35 -26.32 -4.93 10.07
N ASN A 36 -26.01 -4.98 8.76
CA ASN A 36 -26.94 -5.19 7.66
C ASN A 36 -28.20 -4.30 7.77
N LYS A 37 -28.01 -3.05 8.21
CA LYS A 37 -29.08 -2.08 8.47
C LYS A 37 -28.78 -0.78 7.75
N GLY A 38 -29.68 -0.36 6.85
CA GLY A 38 -29.52 0.88 6.10
C GLY A 38 -30.07 0.80 4.68
N PHE A 39 -29.44 1.54 3.77
CA PHE A 39 -29.73 1.43 2.34
C PHE A 39 -29.21 0.10 1.79
N SER A 40 -30.07 -0.64 1.09
CA SER A 40 -29.75 -1.94 0.48
C SER A 40 -28.55 -1.89 -0.48
N TRP A 41 -28.27 -0.74 -1.08
CA TRP A 41 -27.10 -0.57 -1.94
C TRP A 41 -25.76 -0.58 -1.16
N VAL A 42 -25.76 -0.32 0.16
CA VAL A 42 -24.54 -0.16 0.97
C VAL A 42 -24.03 -1.48 1.51
N TYR A 43 -24.95 -2.40 1.82
CA TYR A 43 -24.63 -3.71 2.40
C TYR A 43 -24.93 -4.88 1.45
N SER A 44 -25.19 -4.59 0.16
CA SER A 44 -25.37 -5.66 -0.82
C SER A 44 -24.11 -6.52 -0.92
N GLU A 45 -24.30 -7.77 -1.31
CA GLU A 45 -23.20 -8.73 -1.50
C GLU A 45 -22.16 -8.20 -2.49
N ASP A 46 -22.58 -7.45 -3.51
CA ASP A 46 -21.68 -6.86 -4.53
C ASP A 46 -20.96 -5.58 -4.10
N THR A 47 -21.27 -5.00 -2.93
CA THR A 47 -20.70 -3.73 -2.47
C THR A 47 -20.03 -3.87 -1.11
N GLY A 48 -20.69 -3.46 -0.03
CA GLY A 48 -20.14 -3.53 1.32
C GLY A 48 -19.93 -4.97 1.80
N GLY A 49 -20.77 -5.92 1.35
CA GLY A 49 -20.63 -7.33 1.67
C GLY A 49 -19.29 -7.90 1.19
N LEU A 50 -18.98 -7.74 -0.10
CA LEU A 50 -17.72 -8.17 -0.73
C LEU A 50 -16.49 -7.63 -0.02
N ILE A 51 -16.54 -6.36 0.42
CA ILE A 51 -15.43 -5.77 1.17
C ILE A 51 -15.19 -6.54 2.47
N PHE A 52 -16.24 -6.81 3.26
CA PHE A 52 -16.09 -7.45 4.56
C PHE A 52 -15.72 -8.94 4.49
N THR A 53 -16.28 -9.67 3.53
CA THR A 53 -16.14 -11.13 3.47
C THR A 53 -14.97 -11.57 2.58
N GLY A 54 -14.67 -10.85 1.50
CA GLY A 54 -13.61 -11.19 0.55
C GLY A 54 -12.33 -10.37 0.72
N LEU A 55 -12.45 -9.04 0.72
CA LEU A 55 -11.27 -8.16 0.67
C LEU A 55 -10.60 -7.98 2.03
N LEU A 56 -11.37 -7.69 3.08
CA LEU A 56 -10.85 -7.26 4.38
C LEU A 56 -9.99 -8.35 5.06
N PRO A 57 -10.41 -9.63 5.14
CA PRO A 57 -9.59 -10.68 5.73
C PRO A 57 -8.27 -10.88 4.97
N THR A 58 -8.34 -10.88 3.65
CA THR A 58 -7.19 -11.06 2.75
C THR A 58 -6.20 -9.90 2.88
N LEU A 59 -6.69 -8.66 2.86
CA LEU A 59 -5.86 -7.46 3.05
C LEU A 59 -5.19 -7.44 4.43
N VAL A 60 -5.93 -7.77 5.49
CA VAL A 60 -5.37 -7.84 6.85
C VAL A 60 -4.27 -8.89 6.94
N ALA A 61 -4.48 -10.08 6.38
CA ALA A 61 -3.47 -11.13 6.36
C ALA A 61 -2.23 -10.71 5.57
N VAL A 62 -2.39 -10.18 4.36
CA VAL A 62 -1.26 -9.74 3.53
C VAL A 62 -0.50 -8.60 4.20
N PHE A 63 -1.18 -7.56 4.69
CA PHE A 63 -0.51 -6.44 5.36
C PHE A 63 0.17 -6.84 6.67
N PHE A 64 -0.35 -7.83 7.39
CA PHE A 64 0.32 -8.37 8.56
C PHE A 64 1.69 -8.97 8.21
N PHE A 65 1.75 -9.84 7.21
CA PHE A 65 3.01 -10.38 6.72
C PHE A 65 3.89 -9.29 6.11
N ALA A 66 3.31 -8.38 5.33
CA ALA A 66 3.99 -7.23 4.75
C ALA A 66 4.74 -6.41 5.81
N ALA A 67 4.08 -6.07 6.91
CA ALA A 67 4.66 -5.24 7.97
C ALA A 67 5.90 -5.89 8.60
N ILE A 68 5.98 -7.23 8.60
CA ILE A 68 7.13 -7.99 9.10
C ILE A 68 8.23 -8.08 8.04
N PHE A 69 7.87 -8.36 6.77
CA PHE A 69 8.83 -8.56 5.69
C PHE A 69 9.38 -7.25 5.11
N LEU A 70 8.62 -6.15 5.14
CA LEU A 70 9.02 -4.89 4.52
C LEU A 70 10.26 -4.26 5.17
N PRO A 71 10.42 -4.23 6.51
CA PRO A 71 11.68 -3.83 7.13
C PRO A 71 12.82 -4.78 6.74
N LEU A 72 12.59 -6.09 6.72
CA LEU A 72 13.59 -7.08 6.30
C LEU A 72 14.07 -6.82 4.85
N LEU A 73 13.12 -6.53 3.97
CA LEU A 73 13.36 -6.25 2.56
C LEU A 73 14.16 -4.97 2.37
N LEU A 74 13.79 -3.89 3.07
CA LEU A 74 14.34 -2.55 2.86
C LEU A 74 15.60 -2.25 3.69
N GLU A 75 15.66 -2.71 4.94
CA GLU A 75 16.67 -2.29 5.92
C GLU A 75 17.74 -3.36 6.20
N TYR A 76 17.40 -4.65 6.11
CA TYR A 76 18.30 -5.76 6.48
C TYR A 76 19.10 -6.32 5.29
N GLY A 77 19.28 -5.54 4.22
CA GLY A 77 20.14 -5.90 3.09
C GLY A 77 19.59 -6.96 2.14
N LEU A 78 18.33 -7.41 2.31
CA LEU A 78 17.72 -8.37 1.37
C LEU A 78 17.64 -7.78 -0.06
N LEU A 79 17.46 -6.46 -0.18
CA LEU A 79 17.62 -5.67 -1.40
C LEU A 79 18.95 -5.91 -2.12
N GLU A 80 20.04 -6.03 -1.37
CA GLU A 80 21.40 -6.20 -1.89
C GLU A 80 21.66 -7.65 -2.31
N PHE A 81 20.94 -8.60 -1.69
CA PHE A 81 20.97 -10.01 -2.05
C PHE A 81 20.10 -10.31 -3.29
N LEU A 82 18.86 -9.85 -3.31
CA LEU A 82 17.92 -10.08 -4.42
C LEU A 82 18.26 -9.22 -5.65
N GLY A 83 18.85 -8.04 -5.46
CA GLY A 83 19.19 -7.14 -6.56
C GLY A 83 20.02 -7.80 -7.68
N PRO A 84 21.17 -8.43 -7.38
CA PRO A 84 21.96 -9.16 -8.38
C PRO A 84 21.21 -10.32 -9.04
N ILE A 85 20.34 -11.03 -8.29
CA ILE A 85 19.56 -12.17 -8.79
C ILE A 85 18.55 -11.74 -9.84
N PHE A 86 17.86 -10.61 -9.64
CA PHE A 86 16.84 -10.10 -10.55
C PHE A 86 17.36 -9.11 -11.59
N ARG A 87 18.61 -8.63 -11.46
CA ARG A 87 19.29 -7.79 -12.46
C ARG A 87 19.18 -8.31 -13.90
N PRO A 88 19.36 -9.62 -14.21
CA PRO A 88 19.23 -10.12 -15.59
C PRO A 88 17.81 -10.03 -16.16
N VAL A 89 16.77 -9.87 -15.33
CA VAL A 89 15.38 -9.70 -15.78
C VAL A 89 15.02 -8.22 -15.86
N MET A 90 15.30 -7.46 -14.79
CA MET A 90 14.91 -6.05 -14.68
C MET A 90 15.63 -5.13 -15.67
N ARG A 91 16.91 -5.40 -15.93
CA ARG A 91 17.72 -4.53 -16.79
C ARG A 91 17.35 -4.61 -18.28
N PRO A 92 17.15 -5.78 -18.90
CA PRO A 92 16.73 -5.84 -20.30
C PRO A 92 15.25 -5.49 -20.53
N LEU A 93 14.34 -5.85 -19.61
CA LEU A 93 12.91 -5.61 -19.80
C LEU A 93 12.47 -4.18 -19.43
N PHE A 94 12.97 -3.67 -18.31
CA PHE A 94 12.49 -2.40 -17.74
C PHE A 94 13.55 -1.32 -17.67
N THR A 95 14.81 -1.63 -18.05
CA THR A 95 15.96 -0.72 -17.89
C THR A 95 16.13 -0.22 -16.44
N LEU A 96 15.82 -1.09 -15.47
CA LEU A 96 15.88 -0.78 -14.04
C LEU A 96 17.07 -1.48 -13.35
N PRO A 97 17.59 -0.91 -12.25
CA PRO A 97 18.59 -1.58 -11.42
C PRO A 97 17.95 -2.76 -10.69
N GLY A 98 18.69 -3.83 -10.45
CA GLY A 98 18.13 -5.04 -9.82
C GLY A 98 17.46 -4.79 -8.45
N ARG A 99 17.90 -3.75 -7.71
CA ARG A 99 17.28 -3.30 -6.45
C ARG A 99 15.82 -2.87 -6.60
N SER A 100 15.38 -2.43 -7.79
CA SER A 100 13.98 -2.07 -8.05
C SER A 100 13.01 -3.25 -7.88
N THR A 101 13.50 -4.49 -7.93
CA THR A 101 12.65 -5.68 -7.80
C THR A 101 11.99 -5.78 -6.44
N VAL A 102 12.69 -5.38 -5.38
CA VAL A 102 12.13 -5.41 -4.05
C VAL A 102 11.15 -4.25 -3.83
N ASP A 103 11.39 -3.11 -4.48
CA ASP A 103 10.42 -2.00 -4.50
C ASP A 103 9.13 -2.38 -5.24
N ASN A 104 9.25 -3.16 -6.32
CA ASN A 104 8.11 -3.75 -7.01
C ASN A 104 7.39 -4.78 -6.13
N LEU A 105 8.11 -5.65 -5.43
CA LEU A 105 7.50 -6.59 -4.48
C LEU A 105 6.81 -5.86 -3.33
N ALA A 106 7.41 -4.78 -2.81
CA ALA A 106 6.81 -3.92 -1.80
C ALA A 106 5.55 -3.23 -2.33
N SER A 107 5.53 -2.81 -3.60
CA SER A 107 4.35 -2.24 -4.26
C SER A 107 3.24 -3.27 -4.48
N PHE A 108 3.60 -4.54 -4.69
CA PHE A 108 2.63 -5.63 -4.86
C PHE A 108 2.01 -6.10 -3.55
N ILE A 109 2.81 -6.15 -2.48
CA ILE A 109 2.37 -6.53 -1.14
C ILE A 109 1.66 -5.34 -0.47
N GLY A 110 2.12 -4.13 -0.79
CA GLY A 110 1.58 -2.87 -0.30
C GLY A 110 0.37 -2.38 -1.06
N ASP A 111 -0.09 -1.20 -0.64
CA ASP A 111 -0.91 -0.35 -1.49
C ASP A 111 0.00 0.37 -2.51
N GLY A 112 -0.53 0.71 -3.68
CA GLY A 112 0.20 1.45 -4.72
C GLY A 112 0.84 2.73 -4.18
N THR A 113 0.19 3.39 -3.22
CA THR A 113 0.72 4.59 -2.55
C THR A 113 1.98 4.32 -1.71
N VAL A 114 2.06 3.16 -1.05
CA VAL A 114 3.23 2.76 -0.26
C VAL A 114 4.40 2.48 -1.18
N GLY A 115 4.15 1.82 -2.32
CA GLY A 115 5.14 1.64 -3.39
C GLY A 115 5.74 2.95 -3.86
N VAL A 116 4.90 3.92 -4.26
CA VAL A 116 5.36 5.25 -4.70
C VAL A 116 6.18 5.96 -3.62
N MET A 117 5.76 5.86 -2.34
CA MET A 117 6.49 6.49 -1.23
C MET A 117 7.89 5.90 -1.06
N ILE A 118 8.02 4.57 -1.12
CA ILE A 118 9.33 3.88 -1.02
C ILE A 118 10.21 4.24 -2.20
N THR A 119 9.69 4.22 -3.42
CA THR A 119 10.42 4.65 -4.62
C THR A 119 10.91 6.08 -4.50
N SER A 120 10.08 7.00 -4.00
CA SER A 120 10.46 8.39 -3.77
C SER A 120 11.58 8.51 -2.75
N LYS A 121 11.50 7.76 -1.64
CA LYS A 121 12.55 7.76 -0.61
C LYS A 121 13.89 7.23 -1.17
N GLN A 122 13.85 6.15 -1.96
CA GLN A 122 15.02 5.57 -2.62
C GLN A 122 15.62 6.51 -3.68
N TYR A 123 14.79 7.29 -4.36
CA TYR A 123 15.24 8.36 -5.25
C TYR A 123 15.95 9.48 -4.48
N ASP A 124 15.38 9.94 -3.37
CA ASP A 124 15.98 10.98 -2.53
C ASP A 124 17.30 10.53 -1.87
N GLU A 125 17.43 9.24 -1.56
CA GLU A 125 18.65 8.61 -1.06
C GLU A 125 19.72 8.37 -2.16
N GLY A 126 19.40 8.66 -3.43
CA GLY A 126 20.33 8.60 -4.55
C GLY A 126 20.52 7.21 -5.16
N TYR A 127 19.69 6.23 -4.79
CA TYR A 127 19.74 4.88 -5.35
C TYR A 127 19.10 4.76 -6.74
N TYR A 128 18.19 5.69 -7.07
CA TYR A 128 17.52 5.74 -8.38
C TYR A 128 17.77 7.06 -9.09
N THR A 129 17.87 6.98 -10.41
CA THR A 129 17.76 8.15 -11.27
C THR A 129 16.30 8.58 -11.42
N ARG A 130 16.07 9.83 -11.84
CA ARG A 130 14.72 10.37 -12.04
C ARG A 130 13.89 9.52 -13.03
N ARG A 131 14.56 8.98 -14.06
CA ARG A 131 13.92 8.09 -15.04
C ARG A 131 13.50 6.78 -14.40
N GLU A 132 14.38 6.13 -13.64
CA GLU A 132 14.10 4.85 -12.99
C GLU A 132 12.96 4.98 -11.97
N ALA A 133 13.00 6.01 -11.12
CA ALA A 133 11.94 6.27 -10.15
C ALA A 133 10.57 6.52 -10.82
N THR A 134 10.56 7.28 -11.93
CA THR A 134 9.33 7.52 -12.70
C THR A 134 8.77 6.23 -13.28
N VAL A 135 9.62 5.40 -13.90
CA VAL A 135 9.20 4.11 -14.48
C VAL A 135 8.66 3.18 -13.40
N ILE A 136 9.29 3.13 -12.22
CA ILE A 136 8.82 2.30 -11.10
C ILE A 136 7.44 2.77 -10.65
N ALA A 137 7.29 4.07 -10.35
CA ALA A 137 6.05 4.65 -9.86
C ALA A 137 4.88 4.52 -10.84
N THR A 138 5.12 4.64 -12.15
CA THR A 138 4.05 4.55 -13.17
C THR A 138 3.73 3.13 -13.62
N THR A 139 4.64 2.17 -13.45
CA THR A 139 4.47 0.81 -14.00
C THR A 139 4.11 -0.20 -12.92
N PHE A 140 4.72 -0.08 -11.73
CA PHE A 140 4.60 -1.10 -10.69
C PHE A 140 3.72 -0.66 -9.52
N SER A 141 3.39 0.62 -9.40
CA SER A 141 2.55 1.14 -8.31
C SER A 141 1.08 1.38 -8.70
N VAL A 142 0.66 0.99 -9.92
CA VAL A 142 -0.69 1.31 -10.44
C VAL A 142 -1.76 0.31 -10.02
N VAL A 143 -1.41 -0.95 -9.74
CA VAL A 143 -2.37 -1.98 -9.29
C VAL A 143 -1.75 -2.87 -8.23
N SER A 144 -2.43 -2.97 -7.08
CA SER A 144 -2.12 -3.97 -6.06
C SER A 144 -2.63 -5.34 -6.54
N LEU A 145 -1.73 -6.30 -6.72
CA LEU A 145 -2.07 -7.64 -7.22
C LEU A 145 -3.10 -8.34 -6.31
N THR A 146 -3.06 -8.07 -5.01
CA THR A 146 -4.04 -8.61 -4.05
C THR A 146 -5.45 -8.14 -4.33
N PHE A 147 -5.64 -6.87 -4.73
CA PHE A 147 -6.94 -6.36 -5.13
C PHE A 147 -7.40 -6.98 -6.46
N ALA A 148 -6.47 -7.12 -7.42
CA ALA A 148 -6.78 -7.76 -8.70
C ALA A 148 -7.16 -9.24 -8.54
N ILE A 149 -6.49 -9.99 -7.66
CA ILE A 149 -6.81 -11.40 -7.37
C ILE A 149 -8.22 -11.51 -6.76
N VAL A 150 -8.55 -10.69 -5.76
CA VAL A 150 -9.87 -10.77 -5.10
C VAL A 150 -11.02 -10.36 -6.02
N ILE A 151 -10.77 -9.51 -7.02
CA ILE A 151 -11.79 -9.18 -8.05
C ILE A 151 -11.86 -10.23 -9.16
N ALA A 152 -10.75 -10.91 -9.43
CA ALA A 152 -10.69 -11.94 -10.46
C ALA A 152 -11.28 -13.28 -10.01
N GLU A 153 -11.34 -13.54 -8.70
CA GLU A 153 -12.08 -14.64 -8.06
C GLU A 153 -13.58 -14.33 -7.92
#